data_AF-A0A6U3X373-F1
#
_entry.id   AF-A0A6U3X373-F1
#
_cell.length_a   1.000
_cell.length_b   1.000
_cell.length_c   1.000
_cell.angle_alpha   90.00
_cell.angle_beta   90.00
_cell.angle_gamma   90.00
#
_symmetry.space_group_name_H-M   'P 1'
#
loop_
_entity.id
_entity.type
_entity.pdbx_description
1 polymer ?
#
loop_
_entity_poly.entity_id
_entity_poly.type
_entity_poly.pdbx_seq_one_letter_code
_entity_poly.pdbx_strand_id
1 'polypeptide(L)'
;MASRMMAAVAAKSFVARSVLSTPVYSTVTRPLVLNNNIVSSYRWYRGDSGDMKSRTQVANDAGEDDAIARREEALLAIAMPRSDSIHARHVRLPVLDEIPEGSLDHSSGTELNKEAAALQVRKKRLVYRSKQRGWLEVDLLLGTWAAENVPSLDAEGLDQFEDFVNMETIDIYNILTLRADVPIEMKRDEPGGSVVERIQDWVKKSPLGKAEPEIYKKVKMDNNLI
;
A
#
# COMPACT_ATOMS: atom_id res chain seq x y z
N MET A 1 63.43 -3.15 -9.01
CA MET A 1 62.57 -2.04 -9.46
C MET A 1 61.17 -2.59 -9.68
N ALA A 2 60.22 -2.13 -8.88
CA ALA A 2 58.89 -2.72 -8.72
C ALA A 2 58.02 -2.52 -9.98
N SER A 3 57.50 -3.63 -10.52
CA SER A 3 56.50 -3.64 -11.58
C SER A 3 55.13 -3.37 -10.96
N ARG A 4 54.59 -2.18 -11.21
CA ARG A 4 53.27 -1.74 -10.75
C ARG A 4 52.21 -2.29 -11.71
N MET A 5 51.52 -3.36 -11.32
CA MET A 5 50.28 -3.78 -11.97
C MET A 5 49.21 -2.70 -11.72
N MET A 6 48.82 -1.98 -12.77
CA MET A 6 47.64 -1.11 -12.78
C MET A 6 46.40 -1.99 -12.98
N ALA A 7 45.76 -2.36 -11.88
CA ALA A 7 44.42 -2.94 -11.91
C ALA A 7 43.41 -1.82 -12.24
N ALA A 8 42.82 -1.86 -13.43
CA ALA A 8 41.70 -1.01 -13.78
C ALA A 8 40.45 -1.50 -13.03
N VAL A 9 40.07 -0.80 -11.95
CA VAL A 9 38.79 -0.99 -11.27
C VAL A 9 37.71 -0.33 -12.14
N ALA A 10 36.93 -1.15 -12.82
CA ALA A 10 35.76 -0.70 -13.57
C ALA A 10 34.73 -0.11 -12.60
N ALA A 11 34.54 1.21 -12.66
CA ALA A 11 33.45 1.89 -11.97
C ALA A 11 32.12 1.42 -12.58
N LYS A 12 31.35 0.62 -11.83
CA LYS A 12 29.95 0.32 -12.13
C LYS A 12 29.16 1.63 -12.04
N SER A 13 28.81 2.20 -13.18
CA SER A 13 27.87 3.30 -13.31
C SER A 13 26.51 2.90 -12.72
N PHE A 14 26.11 3.56 -11.65
CA PHE A 14 24.79 3.43 -11.04
C PHE A 14 23.77 4.18 -11.91
N VAL A 15 23.04 3.44 -12.74
CA VAL A 15 21.91 3.97 -13.52
C VAL A 15 20.71 4.05 -12.58
N ALA A 16 20.34 5.26 -12.17
CA ALA A 16 19.07 5.52 -11.53
C ALA A 16 17.93 5.21 -12.52
N ARG A 17 17.24 4.09 -12.34
CA ARG A 17 16.02 3.78 -13.08
C ARG A 17 14.86 4.52 -12.42
N SER A 18 14.36 5.54 -13.11
CA SER A 18 13.08 6.18 -12.82
C SER A 18 11.96 5.14 -12.96
N VAL A 19 11.26 4.84 -11.88
CA VAL A 19 10.07 3.99 -11.90
C VAL A 19 8.89 4.86 -12.34
N LEU A 20 8.69 4.98 -13.65
CA LEU A 20 7.41 5.44 -14.20
C LEU A 20 6.51 4.22 -14.31
N SER A 21 5.69 4.00 -13.29
CA SER A 21 4.58 3.05 -13.34
C SER A 21 3.48 3.64 -14.22
N THR A 22 3.44 3.25 -15.50
CA THR A 22 2.30 3.55 -16.38
C THR A 22 1.21 2.50 -16.20
N PRO A 23 -0.02 2.85 -15.79
CA PRO A 23 -1.13 1.91 -15.81
C PRO A 23 -1.57 1.66 -17.25
N VAL A 24 -1.67 0.38 -17.63
CA VAL A 24 -2.22 -0.05 -18.93
C VAL A 24 -3.74 0.04 -18.85
N TYR A 25 -4.33 1.17 -19.27
CA TYR A 25 -5.78 1.26 -19.50
C TYR A 25 -6.11 0.82 -20.93
N SER A 26 -6.82 -0.30 -21.04
CA SER A 26 -7.40 -0.83 -22.28
C SER A 26 -8.49 0.12 -22.79
N THR A 27 -8.25 0.77 -23.93
CA THR A 27 -9.24 1.62 -24.61
C THR A 27 -10.17 0.75 -25.47
N VAL A 28 -11.35 0.40 -24.96
CA VAL A 28 -12.42 -0.17 -25.79
C VAL A 28 -13.11 0.98 -26.52
N THR A 29 -12.72 1.23 -27.77
CA THR A 29 -13.35 2.22 -28.65
C THR A 29 -14.71 1.68 -29.13
N ARG A 30 -15.82 2.19 -28.58
CA ARG A 30 -17.16 1.94 -29.15
C ARG A 30 -17.49 3.04 -30.18
N PRO A 31 -17.92 2.70 -31.41
CA PRO A 31 -18.30 3.70 -32.40
C PRO A 31 -19.68 4.30 -32.05
N LEU A 32 -19.79 5.63 -32.05
CA LEU A 32 -21.05 6.36 -31.84
C LEU A 32 -21.65 6.80 -33.17
N VAL A 33 -22.92 6.48 -33.36
CA VAL A 33 -23.79 7.02 -34.40
C VAL A 33 -24.02 8.52 -34.11
N LEU A 34 -23.66 9.38 -35.06
CA LEU A 34 -23.86 10.83 -34.99
C LEU A 34 -25.32 11.16 -35.29
N ASN A 35 -26.04 11.72 -34.31
CA ASN A 35 -27.28 12.44 -34.57
C ASN A 35 -27.09 13.90 -34.14
N ASN A 36 -26.89 14.76 -35.14
CA ASN A 36 -26.77 16.21 -35.00
C ASN A 36 -28.15 16.82 -34.79
N ASN A 37 -28.51 17.15 -33.56
CA ASN A 37 -29.32 18.32 -33.18
C ASN A 37 -29.73 18.20 -31.73
N ILE A 38 -29.01 18.88 -30.83
CA ILE A 38 -29.49 19.55 -29.62
C ILE A 38 -28.28 20.33 -29.08
N VAL A 39 -28.32 21.65 -29.21
CA VAL A 39 -27.40 22.56 -28.50
C VAL A 39 -27.91 22.64 -27.07
N SER A 40 -27.49 21.68 -26.24
CA SER A 40 -27.54 21.81 -24.80
C SER A 40 -26.13 21.56 -24.27
N SER A 41 -25.52 22.60 -23.71
CA SER A 41 -24.22 22.56 -23.05
C SER A 41 -24.31 21.81 -21.72
N TYR A 42 -24.75 20.55 -21.76
CA TYR A 42 -24.49 19.63 -20.69
C TYR A 42 -23.03 19.19 -20.79
N ARG A 43 -22.17 19.88 -20.04
CA ARG A 43 -20.77 19.52 -19.86
C ARG A 43 -20.69 18.25 -18.99
N TRP A 44 -21.00 17.11 -19.58
CA TRP A 44 -20.73 15.80 -19.00
C TRP A 44 -19.24 15.47 -19.16
N TYR A 45 -18.62 14.94 -18.10
CA TYR A 45 -17.27 14.40 -18.14
C TYR A 45 -17.23 13.24 -19.15
N ARG A 46 -16.61 13.46 -20.32
CA ARG A 46 -16.57 12.49 -21.43
C ARG A 46 -15.55 11.38 -21.25
N GLY A 47 -14.88 11.30 -20.09
CA GLY A 47 -13.81 10.32 -19.84
C GLY A 47 -12.57 10.49 -20.74
N ASP A 48 -12.54 11.55 -21.55
CA ASP A 48 -11.53 11.83 -22.57
C ASP A 48 -10.67 13.05 -22.19
N SER A 49 -10.54 13.33 -20.89
CA SER A 49 -9.79 14.49 -20.39
C SER A 49 -8.27 14.35 -20.52
N GLY A 50 -7.78 13.23 -21.06
CA GLY A 50 -6.35 12.89 -21.11
C GLY A 50 -5.75 12.68 -19.72
N ASP A 51 -4.42 12.52 -19.67
CA ASP A 51 -3.69 12.47 -18.40
C ASP A 51 -3.80 13.80 -17.65
N MET A 52 -4.09 13.72 -16.35
CA MET A 52 -4.18 14.89 -15.49
C MET A 52 -2.78 15.48 -15.28
N LYS A 53 -2.44 16.52 -16.04
CA LYS A 53 -1.17 17.25 -15.89
C LYS A 53 -1.23 18.20 -14.69
N SER A 54 -0.13 18.31 -13.95
CA SER A 54 0.00 19.33 -12.91
C SER A 54 0.09 20.73 -13.54
N ARG A 55 -0.29 21.76 -12.79
CA ARG A 55 -0.20 23.17 -13.25
C ARG A 55 1.22 23.52 -13.73
N THR A 56 2.24 23.11 -12.98
CA THR A 56 3.65 23.20 -13.37
C THR A 56 3.93 22.56 -14.72
N GLN A 57 3.47 21.33 -14.94
CA GLN A 57 3.73 20.61 -16.18
C GLN A 57 3.07 21.30 -17.37
N VAL A 58 1.85 21.81 -17.20
CA VAL A 58 1.15 22.59 -18.22
C VAL A 58 1.89 23.89 -18.55
N ALA A 59 2.36 24.62 -17.53
CA ALA A 59 3.12 25.86 -17.72
C ALA A 59 4.46 25.62 -18.45
N ASN A 60 5.17 24.56 -18.06
CA ASN A 60 6.43 24.16 -18.69
C ASN A 60 6.23 23.73 -20.17
N ASP A 61 5.19 22.92 -20.45
CA ASP A 61 4.85 22.49 -21.80
C ASP A 61 4.47 23.68 -22.71
N ALA A 62 3.84 24.72 -22.13
CA ALA A 62 3.46 25.94 -22.83
C ALA A 62 4.60 26.98 -22.94
N GLY A 63 5.72 26.77 -22.24
CA GLY A 63 6.82 27.74 -22.16
C GLY A 63 6.44 29.04 -21.46
N GLU A 64 5.43 29.02 -20.58
CA GLU A 64 4.92 30.19 -19.88
C GLU A 64 5.53 30.31 -18.48
N ASP A 65 6.06 31.48 -18.12
CA ASP A 65 6.56 31.74 -16.76
C ASP A 65 5.39 32.03 -15.80
N ASP A 66 4.84 30.97 -15.21
CA ASP A 66 3.75 31.08 -14.26
C ASP A 66 4.26 31.35 -12.84
N ALA A 67 4.03 32.58 -12.37
CA ALA A 67 4.39 32.99 -11.00
C ALA A 67 3.66 32.16 -9.91
N ILE A 68 2.48 31.63 -10.21
CA ILE A 68 1.71 30.81 -9.27
C ILE A 68 2.39 29.43 -9.12
N ALA A 69 2.72 28.76 -10.22
CA ALA A 69 3.44 27.49 -10.21
C ALA A 69 4.76 27.56 -9.42
N ARG A 70 5.58 28.60 -9.65
CA ARG A 70 6.83 28.81 -8.89
C ARG A 70 6.60 28.95 -7.39
N ARG A 71 5.54 29.66 -6.98
CA ARG A 71 5.17 29.81 -5.57
C ARG A 71 4.72 28.48 -4.97
N GLU A 72 3.91 27.72 -5.68
CA GLU A 72 3.43 26.41 -5.26
C GLU A 72 4.60 25.42 -5.11
N GLU A 73 5.53 25.41 -6.06
CA GLU A 73 6.75 24.60 -5.99
C GLU A 73 7.64 24.97 -4.81
N ALA A 74 7.82 26.26 -4.52
CA ALA A 74 8.58 26.72 -3.36
C ALA A 74 7.94 26.23 -2.04
N LEU A 75 6.60 26.30 -1.93
CA LEU A 75 5.87 25.77 -0.77
C LEU A 75 5.96 24.25 -0.70
N LEU A 76 5.85 23.55 -1.82
CA LEU A 76 6.00 22.11 -1.92
C LEU A 76 7.40 21.68 -1.46
N ALA A 77 8.46 22.37 -1.89
CA ALA A 77 9.84 22.09 -1.50
C ALA A 77 10.05 22.23 0.02
N ILE A 78 9.38 23.18 0.66
CA ILE A 78 9.40 23.34 2.12
C ILE A 78 8.60 22.22 2.81
N ALA A 79 7.47 21.80 2.25
CA ALA A 79 6.54 20.85 2.86
C ALA A 79 6.96 19.38 2.69
N MET A 80 7.53 19.01 1.53
CA MET A 80 7.96 17.65 1.18
C MET A 80 8.82 16.98 2.27
N PRO A 81 9.93 17.56 2.76
CA PRO A 81 10.79 16.87 3.73
C PRO A 81 10.04 16.54 5.03
N ARG A 82 9.13 17.42 5.46
CA ARG A 82 8.31 17.16 6.64
C ARG A 82 7.30 16.04 6.35
N SER A 83 6.61 16.09 5.22
CA SER A 83 5.67 15.04 4.80
C SER A 83 6.35 13.68 4.73
N ASP A 84 7.51 13.61 4.09
CA ASP A 84 8.30 12.38 3.93
C ASP A 84 8.74 11.82 5.28
N SER A 85 9.18 12.69 6.20
CA SER A 85 9.56 12.26 7.56
C SER A 85 8.38 11.69 8.36
N ILE A 86 7.19 12.27 8.18
CA ILE A 86 5.96 11.81 8.83
C ILE A 86 5.56 10.46 8.23
N HIS A 87 5.55 10.37 6.90
CA HIS A 87 5.20 9.14 6.18
C HIS A 87 6.15 7.99 6.54
N ALA A 88 7.47 8.26 6.51
CA ALA A 88 8.49 7.28 6.90
C ALA A 88 8.28 6.76 8.32
N ARG A 89 7.94 7.63 9.27
CA ARG A 89 7.63 7.20 10.65
C ARG A 89 6.38 6.32 10.74
N HIS A 90 5.36 6.60 9.91
CA HIS A 90 4.12 5.82 9.89
C HIS A 90 4.29 4.43 9.27
N VAL A 91 5.22 4.28 8.33
CA VAL A 91 5.49 3.00 7.65
C VAL A 91 6.57 2.19 8.38
N ARG A 92 7.61 2.83 8.91
CA ARG A 92 8.73 2.19 9.61
C ARG A 92 8.25 1.30 10.77
N LEU A 93 8.85 0.12 10.92
CA LEU A 93 8.65 -0.79 12.05
C LEU A 93 8.99 -0.13 13.41
N PRO A 94 8.24 -0.42 14.49
CA PRO A 94 8.52 0.17 15.79
C PRO A 94 9.85 -0.39 16.31
N VAL A 95 10.75 0.49 16.72
CA VAL A 95 11.96 0.11 17.45
C VAL A 95 11.60 -0.04 18.93
N LEU A 96 12.06 -1.10 19.58
CA LEU A 96 11.77 -1.34 21.00
C LEU A 96 12.19 -0.15 21.89
N ASP A 97 13.30 0.49 21.56
CA ASP A 97 13.84 1.63 22.31
C ASP A 97 12.92 2.88 22.26
N GLU A 98 12.06 2.99 21.25
CA GLU A 98 11.12 4.11 21.10
C GLU A 98 9.79 3.87 21.85
N ILE A 99 9.56 2.64 22.34
CA ILE A 99 8.31 2.24 22.99
C ILE A 99 8.43 2.48 24.51
N PRO A 100 7.45 3.16 25.14
CA PRO A 100 7.46 3.33 26.60
C PRO A 100 7.52 1.99 27.33
N GLU A 101 8.38 1.89 28.36
CA GLU A 101 8.59 0.64 29.10
C GLU A 101 7.29 0.02 29.62
N GLY A 102 6.36 0.85 30.10
CA GLY A 102 5.05 0.41 30.59
C GLY A 102 4.16 -0.31 29.57
N SER A 103 4.44 -0.17 28.26
CA SER A 103 3.71 -0.87 27.18
C SER A 103 4.38 -2.19 26.77
N LEU A 104 5.58 -2.48 27.27
CA LEU A 104 6.28 -3.74 27.02
C LEU A 104 5.78 -4.83 27.97
N ASP A 105 5.91 -6.09 27.55
CA ASP A 105 5.62 -7.22 28.42
C ASP A 105 6.81 -7.45 29.36
N HIS A 106 6.61 -7.21 30.65
CA HIS A 106 7.67 -7.25 31.66
C HIS A 106 8.01 -8.68 32.12
N SER A 107 7.35 -9.70 31.57
CA SER A 107 7.47 -11.09 32.06
C SER A 107 8.75 -11.83 31.60
N SER A 108 9.63 -11.22 30.80
CA SER A 108 10.72 -11.95 30.12
C SER A 108 12.06 -11.19 30.04
N GLY A 109 12.87 -11.23 31.11
CA GLY A 109 14.14 -10.48 31.23
C GLY A 109 15.41 -11.11 30.62
N THR A 110 15.47 -11.35 29.30
CA THR A 110 16.69 -11.86 28.62
C THR A 110 16.83 -11.28 27.21
N GLU A 111 18.03 -11.14 26.66
CA GLU A 111 18.28 -10.60 25.30
C GLU A 111 17.51 -11.36 24.19
N LEU A 112 17.41 -12.69 24.27
CA LEU A 112 16.56 -13.50 23.38
C LEU A 112 15.07 -13.12 23.47
N ASN A 113 14.65 -12.58 24.61
CA ASN A 113 13.30 -12.08 24.80
C ASN A 113 13.10 -10.70 24.18
N LYS A 114 14.15 -9.91 23.92
CA LYS A 114 14.02 -8.62 23.21
C LYS A 114 13.63 -8.84 21.76
N GLU A 115 14.34 -9.68 21.02
CA GLU A 115 13.97 -9.98 19.63
C GLU A 115 12.57 -10.60 19.54
N ALA A 116 12.26 -11.54 20.44
CA ALA A 116 10.92 -12.11 20.53
C ALA A 116 9.86 -11.04 20.86
N ALA A 117 10.13 -10.12 21.78
CA ALA A 117 9.25 -9.01 22.10
C ALA A 117 9.06 -8.06 20.91
N ALA A 118 10.13 -7.75 20.16
CA ALA A 118 10.05 -6.94 18.94
C ALA A 118 9.15 -7.61 17.89
N LEU A 119 9.30 -8.92 17.70
CA LEU A 119 8.43 -9.70 16.81
C LEU A 119 6.97 -9.70 17.28
N GLN A 120 6.73 -9.84 18.58
CA GLN A 120 5.38 -9.75 19.15
C GLN A 120 4.76 -8.37 18.95
N VAL A 121 5.53 -7.30 19.17
CA VAL A 121 5.10 -5.92 18.92
C VAL A 121 4.76 -5.73 17.44
N ARG A 122 5.62 -6.23 16.53
CA ARG A 122 5.38 -6.19 15.07
C ARG A 122 4.07 -6.88 14.71
N LYS A 123 3.85 -8.11 15.19
CA LYS A 123 2.62 -8.88 14.97
C LYS A 123 1.39 -8.15 15.50
N LYS A 124 1.44 -7.64 16.74
CA LYS A 124 0.35 -6.87 17.34
C LYS A 124 0.02 -5.61 16.54
N ARG A 125 1.03 -4.87 16.07
CA ARG A 125 0.83 -3.69 15.21
C ARG A 125 0.16 -4.04 13.89
N LEU A 126 0.60 -5.10 13.22
CA LEU A 126 0.01 -5.54 11.95
C LEU A 126 -1.47 -5.91 12.12
N VAL A 127 -1.80 -6.67 13.17
CA VAL A 127 -3.20 -7.00 13.50
C VAL A 127 -4.01 -5.72 13.78
N TYR A 128 -3.47 -4.79 14.55
CA TYR A 128 -4.15 -3.52 14.84
C TYR A 128 -4.41 -2.70 13.58
N ARG A 129 -3.42 -2.53 12.70
CA ARG A 129 -3.58 -1.78 11.44
C ARG A 129 -4.60 -2.42 10.50
N SER A 130 -4.69 -3.76 10.49
CA SER A 130 -5.69 -4.48 9.71
C SER A 130 -7.12 -4.26 10.18
N LYS A 131 -7.32 -3.84 11.44
CA LYS A 131 -8.64 -3.60 12.06
C LYS A 131 -9.07 -2.12 12.02
N GLN A 132 -8.19 -1.20 11.64
CA GLN A 132 -8.35 0.25 11.84
C GLN A 132 -8.22 1.03 10.53
N ARG A 133 -8.93 0.60 9.49
CA ARG A 133 -8.91 1.27 8.17
C ARG A 133 -10.08 2.20 7.93
N GLY A 134 -11.15 2.07 8.73
CA GLY A 134 -12.36 2.90 8.63
C GLY A 134 -13.39 2.37 7.62
N TRP A 135 -13.07 1.27 6.93
CA TRP A 135 -13.99 0.55 6.06
C TRP A 135 -14.30 -0.79 6.68
N LEU A 136 -15.51 -0.88 7.22
CA LEU A 136 -15.94 -2.03 8.02
C LEU A 136 -15.80 -3.38 7.28
N GLU A 137 -16.05 -3.40 5.97
CA GLU A 137 -15.94 -4.61 5.15
C GLU A 137 -14.50 -5.13 5.12
N VAL A 138 -13.53 -4.23 4.92
CA VAL A 138 -12.10 -4.57 4.88
C VAL A 138 -11.60 -4.91 6.28
N ASP A 139 -12.00 -4.12 7.28
CA ASP A 139 -11.61 -4.35 8.68
C ASP A 139 -12.09 -5.72 9.16
N LEU A 140 -13.27 -6.17 8.72
CA LEU A 140 -13.80 -7.49 9.05
C LEU A 140 -13.07 -8.60 8.31
N LEU A 141 -12.89 -8.50 6.99
CA LEU A 141 -12.22 -9.55 6.21
C LEU A 141 -10.74 -9.68 6.59
N LEU A 142 -10.02 -8.57 6.60
CA LEU A 142 -8.58 -8.55 6.85
C LEU A 142 -8.28 -8.69 8.34
N GLY A 143 -9.06 -8.05 9.21
CA GLY A 143 -8.84 -8.07 10.65
C GLY A 143 -9.07 -9.44 11.29
N THR A 144 -10.06 -10.19 10.81
CA THR A 144 -10.32 -11.58 11.27
C THR A 144 -9.21 -12.52 10.82
N TRP A 145 -8.89 -12.50 9.51
CA TRP A 145 -7.79 -13.30 8.97
C TRP A 145 -6.47 -13.00 9.68
N ALA A 146 -6.19 -11.71 9.93
CA ALA A 146 -4.97 -11.30 10.61
C ALA A 146 -4.89 -11.81 12.05
N ALA A 147 -6.00 -11.75 12.79
CA ALA A 147 -6.04 -12.24 14.17
C ALA A 147 -5.74 -13.75 14.26
N GLU A 148 -6.21 -14.53 13.30
CA GLU A 148 -6.02 -15.99 13.26
C GLU A 148 -4.64 -16.41 12.71
N ASN A 149 -4.12 -15.71 11.70
CA ASN A 149 -2.97 -16.19 10.92
C ASN A 149 -1.66 -15.44 11.22
N VAL A 150 -1.68 -14.15 11.57
CA VAL A 150 -0.44 -13.37 11.83
C VAL A 150 0.41 -13.95 12.97
N PRO A 151 -0.15 -14.51 14.05
CA PRO A 151 0.65 -15.16 15.10
C PRO A 151 1.50 -16.33 14.59
N SER A 152 1.03 -17.07 13.58
CA SER A 152 1.67 -18.27 13.03
C SER A 152 2.51 -18.04 11.77
N LEU A 153 2.49 -16.82 11.21
CA LEU A 153 3.33 -16.47 10.05
C LEU A 153 4.82 -16.47 10.39
N ASP A 154 5.60 -16.87 9.40
CA ASP A 154 7.06 -16.77 9.32
C ASP A 154 7.51 -15.34 8.98
N ALA A 155 8.82 -15.10 9.00
CA ALA A 155 9.38 -13.77 8.74
C ALA A 155 9.04 -13.26 7.34
N GLU A 156 9.16 -14.10 6.31
CA GLU A 156 8.85 -13.72 4.94
C GLU A 156 7.36 -13.44 4.74
N GLY A 157 6.48 -14.26 5.34
CA GLY A 157 5.05 -14.03 5.31
C GLY A 157 4.64 -12.74 6.05
N LEU A 158 5.34 -12.38 7.13
CA LEU A 158 5.13 -11.11 7.82
C LEU A 158 5.54 -9.91 6.96
N ASP A 159 6.68 -10.00 6.25
CA ASP A 159 7.14 -8.94 5.35
C ASP A 159 6.12 -8.73 4.21
N GLN A 160 5.65 -9.81 3.57
CA GLN A 160 4.60 -9.72 2.55
C GLN A 160 3.31 -9.12 3.08
N PHE A 161 2.89 -9.55 4.28
CA PHE A 161 1.67 -9.04 4.88
C PHE A 161 1.80 -7.56 5.23
N GLU A 162 2.98 -7.11 5.65
CA GLU A 162 3.26 -5.71 5.93
C GLU A 162 3.17 -4.85 4.68
N ASP A 163 3.80 -5.27 3.58
CA ASP A 163 3.70 -4.57 2.30
C ASP A 163 2.23 -4.49 1.84
N PHE A 164 1.48 -5.58 2.01
CA PHE A 164 0.06 -5.61 1.69
C PHE A 164 -0.76 -4.64 2.56
N VAL A 165 -0.46 -4.58 3.87
CA VAL A 165 -1.15 -3.70 4.81
C VAL A 165 -0.80 -2.22 4.59
N ASN A 166 0.36 -1.92 4.00
CA ASN A 166 0.77 -0.55 3.71
C ASN A 166 0.08 0.05 2.48
N MET A 167 -0.62 -0.75 1.67
CA MET A 167 -1.42 -0.24 0.56
C MET A 167 -2.66 0.53 1.03
N GLU A 168 -3.21 1.32 0.11
CA GLU A 168 -4.47 2.02 0.30
C GLU A 168 -5.63 1.04 0.47
N THR A 169 -6.59 1.41 1.31
CA THR A 169 -7.75 0.57 1.64
C THR A 169 -8.57 0.20 0.40
N ILE A 170 -8.67 1.10 -0.56
CA ILE A 170 -9.37 0.86 -1.83
C ILE A 170 -8.69 -0.23 -2.67
N ASP A 171 -7.35 -0.20 -2.73
CA ASP A 171 -6.57 -1.17 -3.51
C ASP A 171 -6.64 -2.54 -2.86
N ILE A 172 -6.50 -2.60 -1.52
CA ILE A 172 -6.69 -3.83 -0.75
C ILE A 172 -8.07 -4.42 -1.02
N TYR A 173 -9.14 -3.63 -0.94
CA TYR A 173 -10.48 -4.10 -1.21
C TYR A 173 -10.64 -4.66 -2.63
N ASN A 174 -10.10 -3.95 -3.63
CA ASN A 174 -10.16 -4.39 -5.03
C ASN A 174 -9.39 -5.69 -5.25
N ILE A 175 -8.23 -5.86 -4.62
CA ILE A 175 -7.44 -7.08 -4.68
C ILE A 175 -8.18 -8.23 -3.98
N LEU A 176 -8.72 -8.00 -2.78
CA LEU A 176 -9.47 -9.03 -2.03
C LEU A 176 -10.73 -9.49 -2.77
N THR A 177 -11.39 -8.59 -3.48
CA THR A 177 -12.62 -8.88 -4.25
C THR A 177 -12.36 -9.32 -5.69
N LEU A 178 -11.09 -9.55 -6.07
CA LEU A 178 -10.67 -9.95 -7.42
C LEU A 178 -11.05 -8.95 -8.52
N ARG A 179 -11.28 -7.69 -8.17
CA ARG A 179 -11.48 -6.59 -9.13
C ARG A 179 -10.15 -6.09 -9.70
N ALA A 180 -9.07 -6.25 -8.93
CA ALA A 180 -7.71 -5.96 -9.33
C ALA A 180 -6.82 -7.20 -9.11
N ASP A 181 -5.80 -7.35 -9.94
CA ASP A 181 -4.80 -8.39 -9.78
C ASP A 181 -3.82 -8.04 -8.66
N VAL A 182 -3.25 -9.07 -8.03
CA VAL A 182 -2.16 -8.90 -7.05
C VAL A 182 -0.95 -8.25 -7.76
N PRO A 183 -0.33 -7.21 -7.17
CA PRO A 183 0.89 -6.60 -7.70
C PRO A 183 1.99 -7.64 -7.94
N ILE A 184 2.78 -7.46 -8.99
CA ILE A 184 3.84 -8.40 -9.39
C ILE A 184 4.85 -8.60 -8.27
N GLU A 185 5.15 -7.55 -7.50
CA GLU A 185 6.11 -7.57 -6.39
C GLU A 185 5.67 -8.51 -5.24
N MET A 186 4.35 -8.72 -5.08
CA MET A 186 3.78 -9.56 -4.03
C MET A 186 3.44 -10.97 -4.52
N LYS A 187 3.56 -11.24 -5.83
CA LYS A 187 3.35 -12.57 -6.40
C LYS A 187 4.57 -13.43 -6.13
N ARG A 188 4.33 -14.72 -5.88
CA ARG A 188 5.38 -15.73 -5.79
C ARG A 188 5.35 -16.60 -7.05
N ASP A 189 6.47 -17.29 -7.30
CA ASP A 189 6.63 -18.15 -8.47
C ASP A 189 5.63 -19.33 -8.46
N GLU A 190 5.21 -19.76 -7.27
CA GLU A 190 4.19 -20.79 -7.10
C GLU A 190 2.79 -20.18 -6.84
N PRO A 191 1.75 -20.65 -7.56
CA PRO A 191 0.38 -20.16 -7.37
C PRO A 191 -0.16 -20.58 -6.00
N GLY A 192 -0.66 -19.61 -5.24
CA GLY A 192 -1.14 -19.80 -3.86
C GLY A 192 -0.04 -19.70 -2.81
N GLY A 193 1.21 -19.45 -3.22
CA GLY A 193 2.35 -19.29 -2.31
C GLY A 193 2.38 -17.93 -1.60
N SER A 194 1.73 -16.91 -2.17
CA SER A 194 1.70 -15.57 -1.56
C SER A 194 0.70 -15.48 -0.42
N VAL A 195 1.04 -14.71 0.63
CA VAL A 195 0.10 -14.40 1.72
C VAL A 195 -1.18 -13.75 1.18
N VAL A 196 -1.08 -12.90 0.15
CA VAL A 196 -2.26 -12.22 -0.43
C VAL A 196 -3.22 -13.21 -1.08
N GLU A 197 -2.70 -14.22 -1.77
CA GLU A 197 -3.51 -15.27 -2.40
C GLU A 197 -4.16 -16.16 -1.33
N ARG A 198 -3.45 -16.46 -0.24
CA ARG A 198 -4.03 -17.16 0.93
C ARG A 198 -5.19 -16.37 1.55
N ILE A 199 -5.08 -15.04 1.62
CA ILE A 199 -6.18 -14.18 2.09
C ILE A 199 -7.33 -14.21 1.10
N GLN A 200 -7.08 -14.09 -0.21
CA GLN A 200 -8.13 -14.17 -1.23
C GLN A 200 -8.88 -15.51 -1.17
N ASP A 201 -8.18 -16.62 -1.02
CA ASP A 201 -8.80 -17.93 -0.89
C ASP A 201 -9.58 -18.08 0.42
N TRP A 202 -9.11 -17.47 1.50
CA TRP A 202 -9.88 -17.38 2.73
C TRP A 202 -11.13 -16.53 2.53
N VAL A 203 -11.07 -15.37 1.89
CA VAL A 203 -12.23 -14.50 1.62
C VAL A 203 -13.27 -15.23 0.76
N LYS A 204 -12.85 -16.00 -0.24
CA LYS A 204 -13.75 -16.85 -1.06
C LYS A 204 -14.45 -17.94 -0.24
N LYS A 205 -13.73 -18.56 0.71
CA LYS A 205 -14.25 -19.63 1.57
C LYS A 205 -15.08 -19.08 2.74
N SER A 206 -14.75 -17.87 3.19
CA SER A 206 -15.33 -17.26 4.37
C SER A 206 -16.79 -16.94 4.10
N PRO A 207 -17.73 -17.47 4.90
CA PRO A 207 -19.17 -17.45 4.60
C PRO A 207 -19.83 -16.08 4.77
N LEU A 208 -19.06 -14.98 4.78
CA LEU A 208 -19.59 -13.61 4.83
C LEU A 208 -20.38 -13.20 3.57
N GLY A 209 -20.72 -14.15 2.69
CA GLY A 209 -21.50 -13.92 1.48
C GLY A 209 -23.00 -13.67 1.70
N LYS A 210 -23.63 -14.26 2.71
CA LYS A 210 -25.03 -13.95 3.05
C LYS A 210 -25.03 -13.30 4.43
N ALA A 211 -24.99 -11.98 4.44
CA ALA A 211 -24.87 -11.13 5.62
C ALA A 211 -26.03 -11.33 6.61
N GLU A 212 -25.98 -12.40 7.39
CA GLU A 212 -26.81 -12.56 8.58
C GLU A 212 -26.28 -11.62 9.67
N PRO A 213 -27.06 -10.62 10.12
CA PRO A 213 -26.60 -9.61 11.08
C PRO A 213 -26.07 -10.22 12.40
N GLU A 214 -26.54 -11.42 12.76
CA GLU A 214 -26.11 -12.13 13.95
C GLU A 214 -24.70 -12.73 13.83
N ILE A 215 -24.38 -13.35 12.69
CA ILE A 215 -23.04 -13.90 12.41
C ILE A 215 -22.04 -12.76 12.42
N TYR A 216 -22.40 -11.63 11.79
CA TYR A 216 -21.61 -10.41 11.80
C TYR A 216 -21.36 -9.90 13.23
N LYS A 217 -22.40 -9.80 14.07
CA LYS A 217 -22.23 -9.37 15.48
C LYS A 217 -21.29 -10.29 16.26
N LYS A 218 -21.41 -11.61 16.08
CA LYS A 218 -20.53 -12.60 16.74
C LYS A 218 -19.07 -12.40 16.34
N VAL A 219 -18.79 -12.41 15.04
CA VAL A 219 -17.42 -12.21 14.53
C VAL A 219 -16.85 -10.86 14.98
N LYS A 220 -17.67 -9.81 15.03
CA LYS A 220 -17.26 -8.49 15.53
C LYS A 220 -16.85 -8.51 17.00
N MET A 221 -17.63 -9.21 17.84
CA MET A 221 -17.32 -9.36 19.27
C MET A 221 -16.08 -10.25 19.48
N ASP A 222 -16.00 -11.37 18.78
CA ASP A 222 -14.89 -12.33 18.93
C ASP A 222 -13.54 -11.74 18.53
N ASN A 223 -13.54 -10.81 17.56
CA ASN A 223 -12.33 -10.18 17.04
C ASN A 223 -12.01 -8.81 17.65
N ASN A 224 -12.70 -8.40 18.71
CA ASN A 224 -12.51 -7.10 19.38
C ASN A 224 -12.40 -5.93 18.38
N LEU A 225 -13.36 -5.83 17.46
CA LEU A 225 -13.47 -4.71 16.51
C LEU A 225 -14.24 -3.50 17.12
N ILE A 226 -14.47 -3.49 18.43
CA ILE A 226 -15.03 -2.41 19.27
C ILE A 226 -14.33 -2.45 20.63
#